data_AF-A0A7M4AJ28-F1
#
_entry.id   AF-A0A7M4AJ28-F1
#
_cell.length_a   1.000
_cell.length_b   1.000
_cell.length_c   1.000
_cell.angle_alpha   90.00
_cell.angle_beta   90.00
_cell.angle_gamma   90.00
#
_symmetry.space_group_name_H-M   'P 1'
#
loop_
_entity.id
_entity.type
_entity.pdbx_description
1 polymer ?
#
loop_
_entity_poly.entity_id
_entity_poly.type
_entity_poly.pdbx_seq_one_letter_code
_entity_poly.pdbx_strand_id
1 'polypeptide(L)'
;ALLEVPLGVLRSNATQRHGATRWRRLPSGDLELEVVDLHPNLLVNEWADYAHFVLFHEYLHALGYRQHNSAFRSLEALWPDGKGARRGREFTRSRRLARARWMWLCRKCGERYPRQKKGAGRYFCRTCNTALVDEAVQDIQ
;
A
#
# COMPACT_ATOMS: atom_id res chain seq x y z
N ALA A 1 1.08 -15.75 23.23
CA ALA A 1 -0.05 -14.87 22.84
C ALA A 1 0.24 -14.12 21.54
N LEU A 2 0.96 -12.98 21.50
CA LEU A 2 1.22 -12.28 20.21
C LEU A 2 2.47 -12.78 19.46
N LEU A 3 3.46 -13.29 20.17
CA LEU A 3 4.69 -13.87 19.60
C LEU A 3 4.46 -15.17 18.81
N GLU A 4 3.30 -15.79 19.00
CA GLU A 4 2.91 -17.03 18.32
C GLU A 4 2.08 -16.76 17.06
N VAL A 5 1.73 -15.50 16.81
CA VAL A 5 0.97 -15.12 15.62
C VAL A 5 1.90 -15.24 14.40
N PRO A 6 1.54 -16.04 13.39
CA PRO A 6 2.38 -16.21 12.22
C PRO A 6 2.49 -14.91 11.41
N LEU A 7 3.67 -14.74 10.79
CA LEU A 7 3.88 -13.73 9.77
C LEU A 7 3.69 -14.34 8.39
N GLY A 8 2.82 -13.73 7.60
CA GLY A 8 2.51 -14.13 6.24
C GLY A 8 2.88 -13.07 5.21
N VAL A 9 2.51 -13.34 3.96
CA VAL A 9 2.68 -12.38 2.87
C VAL A 9 1.38 -12.12 2.13
N LEU A 10 1.16 -10.85 1.78
CA LEU A 10 0.08 -10.46 0.88
C LEU A 10 0.35 -11.00 -0.54
N ARG A 11 -0.70 -11.04 -1.37
CA ARG A 11 -0.54 -11.27 -2.80
C ARG A 11 0.38 -10.20 -3.39
N SER A 12 1.37 -10.62 -4.18
CA SER A 12 2.39 -9.75 -4.78
C SER A 12 1.85 -8.68 -5.74
N ASN A 13 0.58 -8.79 -6.15
CA ASN A 13 -0.11 -7.83 -7.02
C ASN A 13 -0.80 -6.68 -6.27
N ALA A 14 -0.81 -6.69 -4.93
CA ALA A 14 -1.31 -5.57 -4.15
C ALA A 14 -0.48 -4.31 -4.42
N THR A 15 -1.15 -3.17 -4.60
CA THR A 15 -0.47 -1.89 -4.88
C THR A 15 -0.75 -0.82 -3.84
N GLN A 16 -1.73 -1.03 -2.96
CA GLN A 16 -2.15 -0.07 -1.93
C GLN A 16 -2.15 -0.66 -0.53
N ARG A 17 -2.41 -1.97 -0.41
CA ARG A 17 -2.35 -2.67 0.87
C ARG A 17 -0.92 -3.12 1.09
N HIS A 18 -0.30 -2.65 2.17
CA HIS A 18 1.11 -2.89 2.47
C HIS A 18 1.30 -3.86 3.64
N GLY A 19 0.36 -3.86 4.59
CA GLY A 19 0.20 -4.87 5.64
C GLY A 19 -1.28 -5.24 5.80
N ALA A 20 -1.54 -6.33 6.52
CA ALA A 20 -2.88 -6.65 7.00
C ALA A 20 -2.86 -7.62 8.18
N THR A 21 -3.73 -7.38 9.15
CA THR A 21 -4.16 -8.40 10.12
C THR A 21 -5.38 -9.17 9.59
N ARG A 22 -5.34 -10.50 9.64
CA ARG A 22 -6.52 -11.34 9.34
C ARG A 22 -7.02 -12.00 10.60
N TRP A 23 -8.33 -12.03 10.73
CA TRP A 23 -9.02 -12.48 11.94
C TRP A 23 -10.06 -13.53 11.57
N ARG A 24 -10.13 -14.57 12.38
CA ARG A 24 -11.19 -15.57 12.34
C ARG A 24 -12.23 -15.25 13.39
N ARG A 25 -13.50 -15.36 13.00
CA ARG A 25 -14.61 -15.32 13.94
C ARG A 25 -14.84 -16.72 14.50
N LEU A 26 -14.74 -16.86 15.82
CA LEU A 26 -15.02 -18.10 16.53
C LEU A 26 -16.54 -18.30 16.69
N PRO A 27 -17.01 -19.53 16.96
CA PRO A 27 -18.42 -19.79 17.24
C PRO A 27 -18.99 -18.98 18.42
N SER A 28 -18.15 -18.60 19.39
CA SER A 28 -18.52 -17.70 20.50
C SER A 28 -18.85 -16.27 20.06
N GLY A 29 -18.51 -15.91 18.83
CA GLY A 29 -18.59 -14.54 18.30
C GLY A 29 -17.29 -13.75 18.46
N ASP A 30 -16.34 -14.25 19.25
CA ASP A 30 -15.03 -13.64 19.45
C ASP A 30 -14.19 -13.64 18.18
N LEU A 31 -13.21 -12.74 18.12
CA LEU A 31 -12.27 -12.64 17.02
C LEU A 31 -10.89 -13.09 17.48
N GLU A 32 -10.34 -14.03 16.74
CA GLU A 32 -9.01 -14.57 16.94
C GLU A 32 -8.10 -14.08 15.81
N LEU A 33 -6.93 -13.56 16.17
CA LEU A 33 -5.93 -13.13 15.20
C LEU A 33 -5.28 -14.36 14.56
N GLU A 34 -5.42 -14.52 13.25
CA GLU A 34 -4.85 -15.66 12.52
C GLU A 34 -3.45 -15.38 12.00
N VAL A 35 -3.22 -14.21 11.39
CA VAL A 35 -1.96 -13.89 10.71
C VAL A 35 -1.78 -12.38 10.57
N VAL A 36 -0.52 -11.95 10.62
CA VAL A 36 -0.09 -10.62 10.19
C VAL A 36 0.65 -10.77 8.86
N ASP A 37 0.10 -10.23 7.78
CA ASP A 37 0.73 -10.25 6.48
C ASP A 37 1.48 -8.94 6.21
N LEU A 38 2.65 -9.05 5.58
CA LEU A 38 3.33 -7.93 4.94
C LEU A 38 3.33 -8.09 3.41
N HIS A 39 3.43 -6.98 2.70
CA HIS A 39 3.64 -7.02 1.26
C HIS A 39 5.03 -7.64 0.98
N PRO A 40 5.18 -8.67 0.12
CA PRO A 40 6.46 -9.36 -0.07
C PRO A 40 7.59 -8.42 -0.55
N ASN A 41 7.27 -7.46 -1.42
CA ASN A 41 8.23 -6.43 -1.86
C ASN A 41 8.72 -5.46 -0.76
N LEU A 42 8.19 -5.50 0.47
CA LEU A 42 8.77 -4.80 1.61
C LEU A 42 9.97 -5.56 2.20
N LEU A 43 10.09 -6.86 1.92
CA LEU A 43 11.07 -7.77 2.52
C LEU A 43 12.41 -7.73 1.79
N VAL A 44 12.84 -6.54 1.39
CA VAL A 44 14.15 -6.26 0.78
C VAL A 44 14.78 -5.06 1.46
N ASN A 45 16.12 -4.99 1.48
CA ASN A 45 16.85 -3.98 2.25
C ASN A 45 16.46 -2.53 1.92
N GLU A 46 16.10 -2.25 0.66
CA GLU A 46 15.65 -0.92 0.22
C GLU A 46 14.44 -0.40 1.01
N TRP A 47 13.56 -1.29 1.48
CA TRP A 47 12.29 -0.93 2.15
C TRP A 47 12.26 -1.29 3.63
N ALA A 48 13.40 -1.67 4.23
CA ALA A 48 13.44 -2.23 5.58
C ALA A 48 12.88 -1.26 6.65
N ASP A 49 13.25 0.01 6.60
CA ASP A 49 12.71 1.07 7.48
C ASP A 49 11.18 1.16 7.42
N TYR A 50 10.63 1.13 6.21
CA TYR A 50 9.19 1.18 5.99
C TYR A 50 8.50 -0.14 6.36
N ALA A 51 9.16 -1.28 6.12
CA ALA A 51 8.66 -2.59 6.50
C ALA A 51 8.49 -2.69 8.02
N HIS A 52 9.46 -2.20 8.80
CA HIS A 52 9.36 -2.13 10.25
C HIS A 52 8.19 -1.26 10.71
N PHE A 53 8.00 -0.09 10.08
CA PHE A 53 6.84 0.76 10.38
C PHE A 53 5.50 0.07 10.06
N VAL A 54 5.39 -0.59 8.90
CA VAL A 54 4.16 -1.33 8.54
C VAL A 54 3.92 -2.46 9.53
N LEU A 55 4.96 -3.19 9.95
CA LEU A 55 4.82 -4.23 10.97
C LEU A 55 4.33 -3.66 12.30
N PHE A 56 4.86 -2.50 12.73
CA PHE A 56 4.38 -1.80 13.92
C PHE A 56 2.92 -1.35 13.77
N HIS A 57 2.52 -0.84 12.61
CA HIS A 57 1.13 -0.50 12.31
C HIS A 57 0.20 -1.71 12.47
N GLU A 58 0.56 -2.86 11.90
CA GLU A 58 -0.22 -4.09 12.03
C GLU A 58 -0.19 -4.64 13.46
N TYR A 59 0.90 -4.43 14.21
CA TYR A 59 0.97 -4.77 15.63
C TYR A 59 -0.07 -3.99 16.46
N LEU A 60 -0.27 -2.70 16.18
CA LEU A 60 -1.33 -1.93 16.84
C LEU A 60 -2.72 -2.49 16.52
N HIS A 61 -2.95 -2.94 15.29
CA HIS A 61 -4.18 -3.65 14.95
C HIS A 61 -4.33 -4.97 15.72
N ALA A 62 -3.24 -5.74 15.85
CA ALA A 62 -3.20 -6.99 16.60
C ALA A 62 -3.49 -6.79 18.10
N LEU A 63 -3.13 -5.63 18.67
CA LEU A 63 -3.49 -5.24 20.05
C LEU A 63 -4.97 -4.85 20.23
N GLY A 64 -5.75 -4.81 19.15
CA GLY A 64 -7.17 -4.47 19.19
C GLY A 64 -7.51 -3.03 18.77
N TYR A 65 -6.52 -2.21 18.41
CA TYR A 65 -6.78 -0.88 17.83
C TYR A 65 -7.14 -1.01 16.34
N ARG A 66 -8.35 -1.50 16.05
CA ARG A 66 -8.76 -1.91 14.69
C ARG A 66 -9.12 -0.75 13.77
N GLN A 67 -9.43 0.42 14.32
CA GLN A 67 -9.77 1.62 13.56
C GLN A 67 -8.63 2.64 13.67
N HIS A 68 -8.34 3.35 12.59
CA HIS A 68 -7.35 4.43 12.57
C HIS A 68 -7.87 5.73 13.21
N ASN A 69 -8.46 5.63 14.40
CA ASN A 69 -8.99 6.76 15.18
C ASN A 69 -7.86 7.53 15.90
N SER A 70 -8.22 8.57 16.65
CA SER A 70 -7.23 9.41 17.36
C SER A 70 -6.33 8.60 18.29
N ALA A 71 -6.87 7.64 19.06
CA ALA A 71 -6.09 6.78 19.94
C ALA A 71 -5.06 5.94 19.17
N PHE A 72 -5.47 5.32 18.06
CA PHE A 72 -4.55 4.60 17.17
C PHE A 72 -3.45 5.52 16.64
N ARG A 73 -3.81 6.72 16.16
CA ARG A 73 -2.84 7.67 15.59
C ARG A 73 -1.86 8.19 16.63
N SER A 74 -2.30 8.39 17.87
CA SER A 74 -1.40 8.75 18.98
C SER A 74 -0.37 7.66 19.26
N LEU A 75 -0.77 6.39 19.24
CA LEU A 75 0.15 5.26 19.42
C LEU A 75 1.08 5.08 18.21
N GLU A 76 0.53 5.19 17.00
CA GLU A 76 1.30 5.11 15.76
C GLU A 76 2.39 6.19 15.68
N ALA A 77 2.10 7.39 16.20
CA ALA A 77 3.04 8.50 16.28
C ALA A 77 4.23 8.27 17.24
N LEU A 78 4.17 7.27 18.11
CA LEU A 78 5.30 6.88 18.98
C LEU A 78 6.41 6.16 18.20
N TRP A 79 6.19 5.83 16.92
CA TRP A 79 7.22 5.24 16.08
C TRP A 79 8.41 6.20 15.93
N PRO A 80 9.64 5.78 16.28
CA PRO A 80 10.78 6.70 16.39
C PRO A 80 11.32 7.17 15.04
N ASP A 81 11.16 6.36 13.97
CA ASP A 81 11.63 6.72 12.64
C ASP A 81 10.52 7.35 11.79
N GLY A 82 10.42 8.67 11.88
CA GLY A 82 9.50 9.46 11.06
C GLY A 82 9.79 9.42 9.55
N LYS A 83 11.00 9.04 9.11
CA LYS A 83 11.32 8.93 7.68
C LYS A 83 10.67 7.67 7.10
N GLY A 84 10.93 6.51 7.68
CA GLY A 84 10.32 5.23 7.27
C GLY A 84 8.80 5.33 7.21
N ALA A 85 8.16 5.88 8.24
CA ALA A 85 6.70 6.05 8.30
C ALA A 85 6.09 6.82 7.11
N ARG A 86 6.85 7.72 6.47
CA ARG A 86 6.38 8.57 5.37
C ARG A 86 6.55 7.94 3.99
N ARG A 87 7.22 6.79 3.89
CA ARG A 87 7.54 6.12 2.61
C ARG A 87 6.37 5.38 1.97
N GLY A 88 5.22 5.27 2.62
CA GLY A 88 4.07 4.55 2.06
C GLY A 88 3.62 5.03 0.68
N ARG A 89 3.63 6.35 0.43
CA ARG A 89 3.31 6.91 -0.89
C ARG A 89 4.33 6.51 -1.95
N GLU A 90 5.60 6.51 -1.59
CA GLU A 90 6.71 6.10 -2.45
C GLU A 90 6.60 4.61 -2.80
N PHE A 91 6.33 3.76 -1.81
CA PHE A 91 6.13 2.33 -2.00
C PHE A 91 4.92 2.04 -2.91
N THR A 92 3.77 2.66 -2.65
CA THR A 92 2.58 2.56 -3.53
C THR A 92 2.94 2.96 -4.97
N ARG A 93 3.68 4.07 -5.15
CA ARG A 93 4.11 4.52 -6.48
C ARG A 93 5.02 3.49 -7.14
N SER A 94 6.02 2.95 -6.44
CA SER A 94 6.93 1.92 -6.98
C SER A 94 6.16 0.67 -7.40
N ARG A 95 5.18 0.20 -6.60
CA ARG A 95 4.35 -0.96 -6.95
C ARG A 95 3.46 -0.70 -8.16
N ARG A 96 2.89 0.50 -8.29
CA ARG A 96 2.08 0.88 -9.46
C ARG A 96 2.92 0.96 -10.73
N LEU A 97 4.13 1.53 -10.65
CA LEU A 97 5.06 1.62 -11.78
C LEU A 97 5.52 0.23 -12.23
N ALA A 98 5.94 -0.63 -11.31
CA ALA A 98 6.40 -1.99 -11.61
C ALA A 98 5.33 -2.86 -12.31
N ARG A 99 4.04 -2.54 -12.11
CA ARG A 99 2.92 -3.25 -12.73
C ARG A 99 2.33 -2.51 -13.93
N ALA A 100 2.80 -1.32 -14.26
CA ALA A 100 2.22 -0.53 -15.32
C ALA A 100 2.47 -1.21 -16.68
N ARG A 101 1.42 -1.30 -17.48
CA ARG A 101 1.50 -1.66 -18.91
C ARG A 101 1.23 -0.46 -19.80
N TRP A 102 0.54 0.54 -19.24
CA TRP A 102 0.12 1.77 -19.88
C TRP A 102 0.47 2.95 -18.98
N MET A 103 0.80 4.07 -19.60
CA MET A 103 0.91 5.37 -18.97
C MET A 103 -0.18 6.24 -19.55
N TRP A 104 -1.06 6.76 -18.68
CA TRP A 104 -1.99 7.80 -19.10
C TRP A 104 -1.28 9.15 -18.98
N LEU A 105 -1.11 9.84 -20.10
CA LEU A 105 -0.40 11.11 -20.19
C LEU A 105 -1.39 12.24 -20.46
N CYS A 106 -1.23 13.36 -19.74
CA CYS A 106 -1.84 14.61 -20.15
C CYS A 106 -0.90 15.35 -21.12
N ARG A 107 -1.31 15.55 -22.37
CA ARG A 107 -0.52 16.32 -23.36
C ARG A 107 -0.36 17.80 -23.01
N LYS A 108 -1.21 18.35 -22.14
CA LYS A 108 -1.20 19.77 -21.75
C LYS A 108 -0.23 20.07 -20.61
N CYS A 109 -0.27 19.29 -19.51
CA CYS A 109 0.59 19.52 -18.34
C CYS A 109 1.69 18.48 -18.15
N GLY A 110 1.75 17.42 -18.97
CA GLY A 110 2.77 16.38 -18.88
C GLY A 110 2.58 15.38 -17.73
N GLU A 111 1.52 15.50 -16.92
CA GLU A 111 1.20 14.57 -15.84
C GLU A 111 1.06 13.13 -16.34
N ARG A 112 1.62 12.18 -15.59
CA ARG A 112 1.73 10.76 -15.94
C ARG A 112 1.09 9.87 -14.87
N TYR A 113 0.19 8.99 -15.29
CA TYR A 113 -0.51 8.08 -14.40
C TYR A 113 -0.29 6.61 -14.81
N PRO A 114 0.51 5.82 -14.05
CA PRO A 114 0.79 4.42 -14.37
C PRO A 114 -0.45 3.55 -14.19
N ARG A 115 -0.75 2.70 -15.17
CA ARG A 115 -1.95 1.86 -15.22
C ARG A 115 -1.69 0.49 -15.85
N GLN A 116 -2.50 -0.49 -15.46
CA GLN A 116 -2.46 -1.84 -16.04
C GLN A 116 -3.29 -1.95 -17.32
N LYS A 117 -4.23 -1.02 -17.55
CA LYS A 117 -5.17 -1.02 -18.69
C LYS A 117 -5.17 0.34 -19.38
N LYS A 118 -5.53 0.35 -20.67
CA LYS A 118 -5.80 1.56 -21.44
C LYS A 118 -6.97 2.36 -20.85
N GLY A 119 -6.90 3.68 -20.97
CA GLY A 119 -7.98 4.59 -20.66
C GLY A 119 -9.00 4.68 -21.79
N ALA A 120 -8.53 4.58 -23.04
CA ALA A 120 -9.31 4.74 -24.27
C ALA A 120 -10.09 6.06 -24.31
N GLY A 121 -9.43 7.16 -23.92
CA GLY A 121 -10.03 8.51 -23.91
C GLY A 121 -11.08 8.78 -22.83
N ARG A 122 -11.40 7.80 -21.97
CA ARG A 122 -12.46 7.93 -20.95
C ARG A 122 -12.05 8.69 -19.69
N TYR A 123 -10.76 8.93 -19.50
CA TYR A 123 -10.21 9.56 -18.30
C TYR A 123 -9.65 10.92 -18.63
N PHE A 124 -9.87 11.88 -17.74
CA PHE A 124 -9.47 13.26 -17.90
C PHE A 124 -8.41 13.65 -16.88
N CYS A 125 -7.50 14.53 -17.28
CA CYS A 125 -6.55 15.15 -16.37
C CYS A 125 -7.31 16.00 -15.34
N ARG A 126 -7.04 15.78 -14.05
CA ARG A 126 -7.72 16.52 -12.97
C ARG A 126 -7.38 18.01 -12.94
N THR A 127 -6.20 18.38 -13.47
CA THR A 127 -5.73 19.78 -13.51
C THR A 127 -6.19 20.48 -14.78
N CYS A 128 -6.10 19.81 -15.92
CA CYS A 128 -6.32 20.43 -17.23
C CYS A 128 -7.72 20.19 -17.82
N ASN A 129 -8.46 19.23 -17.28
CA ASN A 129 -9.74 18.75 -17.80
C ASN A 129 -9.70 18.32 -19.29
N THR A 130 -8.55 17.83 -19.76
CA THR A 130 -8.40 17.26 -21.11
C THR A 130 -8.33 15.75 -21.04
N ALA A 131 -8.81 15.07 -22.08
CA ALA A 131 -8.70 13.61 -22.20
C ALA A 131 -7.22 13.17 -22.11
N LEU A 132 -6.97 12.11 -21.35
CA LEU A 132 -5.66 11.50 -21.23
C LEU A 132 -5.40 10.56 -22.41
N VAL A 133 -4.17 10.59 -22.92
CA VAL A 133 -3.72 9.68 -23.98
C VAL A 133 -3.02 8.46 -23.38
N ASP A 134 -3.17 7.32 -24.06
CA ASP A 134 -2.54 6.06 -23.67
C ASP A 134 -1.18 5.91 -24.36
N GLU A 135 -0.11 5.71 -23.59
CA GLU A 135 1.22 5.31 -24.08
C GLU A 135 1.60 3.96 -23.48
N ALA A 136 2.09 3.01 -24.28
CA ALA A 136 2.53 1.72 -23.74
C ALA A 136 3.84 1.92 -22.99
N VAL A 137 4.02 1.24 -21.85
CA VAL A 137 5.22 1.43 -21.01
C VAL A 137 6.51 1.03 -21.73
N GLN A 138 6.43 0.12 -22.70
CA GLN A 138 7.57 -0.30 -23.54
C GLN A 138 8.08 0.82 -24.46
N ASP A 139 7.26 1.84 -24.71
CA ASP A 139 7.59 2.96 -25.61
C ASP A 139 8.07 4.20 -24.84
N ILE A 140 8.20 4.11 -23.52
CA ILE A 140 8.68 5.20 -22.65
C ILE A 140 10.18 5.03 -22.46
N GLN A 141 10.96 5.62 -23.37
CA GLN A 141 12.40 5.85 -23.20
C GLN A 141 12.65 7.05 -22.28
#